data_AF-A0A496ACD4-F1
#
_entry.id   AF-A0A496ACD4-F1
#
_cell.length_a   1.000
_cell.length_b   1.000
_cell.length_c   1.000
_cell.angle_alpha   90.00
_cell.angle_beta   90.00
_cell.angle_gamma   90.00
#
_symmetry.space_group_name_H-M   'P 1'
#
loop_
_entity.id
_entity.type
_entity.pdbx_description
1 polymer ?
#
loop_
_entity_poly.entity_id
_entity_poly.type
_entity_poly.pdbx_seq_one_letter_code
_entity_poly.pdbx_strand_id
1 'polypeptide(L)'
;MKHPHRYARRTVQVAVRTPKKDGTWSYAVLVSTHTTASLEDLVREYDQRSGAPESSFCQDYQALSLRKYRKAGLIAQQVLLLLAELAHNLMIWMKDWFIEAVETPKDASEKTENAHRKATEMLKSRGLKRLRRDFLALPGKVCFEGNQKVVGIRINPLYPMITHVSTACKALFQQYEMLVLLDKT
;
A
#
# COMPACT_ATOMS: atom_id res chain seq x y z
N MET A 1 -21.97 33.13 -24.56
CA MET A 1 -20.91 32.28 -23.98
C MET A 1 -20.54 32.84 -22.60
N LYS A 2 -20.57 32.04 -21.53
CA LYS A 2 -20.04 32.49 -20.23
C LYS A 2 -18.52 32.49 -20.30
N HIS A 3 -17.88 33.60 -19.97
CA HIS A 3 -16.43 33.69 -19.93
C HIS A 3 -15.88 32.84 -18.77
N PRO A 4 -14.70 32.21 -18.93
CA PRO A 4 -14.04 31.51 -17.84
C PRO A 4 -13.84 32.45 -16.64
N HIS A 5 -13.99 31.92 -15.43
CA HIS A 5 -13.79 32.73 -14.23
C HIS A 5 -12.35 33.27 -14.20
N ARG A 6 -12.15 34.57 -14.02
CA ARG A 6 -10.80 35.13 -13.92
C ARG A 6 -10.21 34.86 -12.54
N TYR A 7 -9.16 34.05 -12.47
CA TYR A 7 -8.39 33.85 -11.23
C TYR A 7 -7.26 34.87 -11.13
N ALA A 8 -6.72 35.05 -9.92
CA ALA A 8 -5.60 35.98 -9.67
C ALA A 8 -4.30 35.60 -10.41
N ARG A 9 -4.18 34.33 -10.84
CA ARG A 9 -3.07 33.81 -11.64
C ARG A 9 -3.59 33.25 -12.96
N ARG A 10 -2.69 33.07 -13.93
CA ARG A 10 -3.00 32.39 -15.19
C ARG A 10 -3.40 30.95 -14.89
N THR A 11 -4.60 30.57 -15.32
CA THR A 11 -5.16 29.22 -15.12
C THR A 11 -5.79 28.72 -16.41
N VAL A 12 -5.79 27.41 -16.60
CA VAL A 12 -6.64 26.71 -17.56
C VAL A 12 -7.85 26.15 -16.83
N GLN A 13 -9.03 26.31 -17.43
CA GLN A 13 -10.30 25.78 -16.92
C GLN A 13 -10.85 24.76 -17.91
N VAL A 14 -10.99 23.53 -17.46
CA VAL A 14 -11.49 22.42 -18.26
C VAL A 14 -12.80 21.93 -17.66
N ALA A 15 -13.88 21.93 -18.46
CA ALA A 15 -15.12 21.29 -18.07
C ALA A 15 -15.09 19.81 -18.45
N VAL A 16 -15.24 18.93 -17.46
CA VAL A 16 -15.29 17.48 -17.63
C VAL A 16 -16.74 17.02 -17.38
N ARG A 17 -17.27 16.21 -18.28
CA ARG A 17 -18.52 15.48 -18.08
C ARG A 17 -18.21 14.00 -17.93
N THR A 18 -18.80 13.37 -16.93
CA THR A 18 -18.61 11.94 -16.66
C THR A 18 -19.98 11.26 -16.59
N PRO A 19 -20.20 10.16 -17.32
CA PRO A 19 -21.45 9.44 -17.24
C PRO A 19 -21.54 8.70 -15.90
N LYS A 20 -22.69 8.77 -15.26
CA LYS A 20 -22.99 8.01 -14.03
C LYS A 20 -23.67 6.69 -14.39
N LYS A 21 -23.65 5.76 -13.42
CA LYS A 21 -24.28 4.42 -13.55
C LYS A 21 -25.79 4.47 -13.77
N ASP A 22 -26.45 5.55 -13.35
CA ASP A 22 -27.89 5.77 -13.49
C ASP A 22 -28.27 6.40 -14.85
N GLY A 23 -27.32 6.57 -15.77
CA GLY A 23 -27.53 7.20 -17.08
C GLY A 23 -27.53 8.73 -17.06
N THR A 24 -27.38 9.36 -15.89
CA THR A 24 -27.21 10.81 -15.77
C THR A 24 -25.73 11.22 -15.94
N TRP A 25 -25.46 12.53 -15.98
CA TRP A 25 -24.10 13.06 -16.13
C TRP A 25 -23.68 13.83 -14.86
N SER A 26 -22.45 13.64 -14.40
CA SER A 26 -21.77 14.58 -13.49
C SER A 26 -20.92 15.56 -14.28
N TYR A 27 -20.90 16.80 -13.82
CA TYR A 27 -20.08 17.85 -14.40
C TYR A 27 -19.10 18.35 -13.34
N ALA A 28 -17.83 18.48 -13.71
CA ALA A 28 -16.79 19.07 -12.90
C ALA A 28 -16.01 20.10 -13.72
N VAL A 29 -15.49 21.14 -13.08
CA VAL A 29 -14.58 22.09 -13.72
C VAL A 29 -13.23 21.96 -13.05
N LEU A 30 -12.24 21.47 -13.80
CA LEU A 30 -10.85 21.40 -13.37
C LEU A 30 -10.22 22.77 -13.59
N VAL A 31 -9.61 23.32 -12.53
CA VAL A 31 -8.87 24.57 -12.60
C VAL A 31 -7.42 24.25 -12.29
N SER A 32 -6.53 24.51 -13.24
CA SER A 32 -5.11 24.19 -13.10
C SER A 32 -4.20 25.35 -13.49
N THR A 33 -3.07 25.45 -12.83
CA THR A 33 -1.95 26.33 -13.20
C THR A 33 -0.98 25.66 -14.18
N HIS A 34 -1.14 24.38 -14.48
CA HIS A 34 -0.40 23.68 -15.54
C HIS A 34 -0.95 24.08 -16.91
N THR A 35 -0.57 25.26 -17.39
CA THR A 35 -1.17 25.87 -18.59
C THR A 35 -0.77 25.21 -19.91
N THR A 36 0.26 24.37 -19.88
CA THR A 36 0.82 23.67 -21.04
C THR A 36 0.50 22.18 -21.05
N ALA A 37 -0.10 21.65 -19.97
CA ALA A 37 -0.48 20.25 -19.90
C ALA A 37 -1.60 19.95 -20.90
N SER A 38 -1.57 18.74 -21.46
CA SER A 38 -2.65 18.28 -22.32
C SER A 38 -3.94 18.11 -21.49
N LEU A 39 -5.09 18.09 -22.17
CA LEU A 39 -6.37 17.82 -21.53
C LEU A 39 -6.37 16.47 -20.79
N GLU A 40 -5.77 15.44 -21.40
CA GLU A 40 -5.68 14.10 -20.85
C GLU A 40 -4.81 14.07 -19.59
N ASP A 41 -3.68 14.77 -19.61
CA ASP A 41 -2.79 14.88 -18.44
C ASP A 41 -3.49 15.60 -17.28
N LEU A 42 -4.21 16.70 -17.56
CA LEU A 42 -4.96 17.43 -16.53
C LEU A 42 -6.04 16.58 -15.88
N VAL A 43 -6.77 15.78 -16.68
CA VAL A 43 -7.80 14.86 -16.16
C VAL A 43 -7.14 13.73 -15.36
N ARG A 44 -6.05 13.14 -15.87
CA ARG A 44 -5.32 12.07 -15.19
C ARG A 44 -4.73 12.53 -13.85
N GLU A 45 -4.10 13.70 -13.82
CA GLU A 45 -3.58 14.33 -12.58
C GLU A 45 -4.71 14.56 -11.56
N TYR A 46 -5.86 15.03 -12.02
CA TYR A 46 -7.03 15.20 -11.15
C TYR A 46 -7.55 13.87 -10.61
N ASP A 47 -7.66 12.85 -11.45
CA ASP A 47 -8.14 11.52 -11.05
C ASP A 47 -7.19 10.85 -10.05
N GLN A 48 -5.88 11.01 -10.21
CA GLN A 48 -4.88 10.59 -9.24
C GLN A 48 -5.10 11.22 -7.85
N ARG A 49 -5.60 12.47 -7.80
CA ARG A 49 -5.94 13.15 -6.55
C ARG A 49 -7.29 12.71 -5.97
N SER A 50 -8.32 12.48 -6.78
CA SER A 50 -9.69 12.38 -6.24
C SER A 50 -9.96 11.05 -5.52
N GLY A 51 -9.33 9.94 -5.95
CA GLY A 51 -9.58 8.61 -5.37
C GLY A 51 -8.51 8.13 -4.40
N ALA A 52 -7.23 8.48 -4.64
CA ALA A 52 -6.11 7.93 -3.87
C ALA A 52 -6.10 8.38 -2.39
N PRO A 53 -6.26 9.67 -2.04
CA PRO A 53 -6.25 10.12 -0.65
C PRO A 53 -7.42 9.57 0.16
N GLU A 54 -8.65 9.62 -0.37
CA GLU A 54 -9.84 9.11 0.33
C GLU A 54 -9.75 7.60 0.56
N SER A 55 -9.30 6.85 -0.46
CA SER A 55 -9.10 5.41 -0.34
C SER A 55 -7.95 5.06 0.61
N SER A 56 -6.83 5.80 0.59
CA SER A 56 -5.74 5.67 1.56
C SER A 56 -6.22 5.92 2.98
N PHE A 57 -6.95 7.01 3.23
CA PHE A 57 -7.53 7.29 4.54
C PHE A 57 -8.48 6.18 4.99
N CYS A 58 -9.35 5.69 4.10
CA CYS A 58 -10.24 4.56 4.41
C CYS A 58 -9.45 3.29 4.74
N GLN A 59 -8.36 3.03 4.01
CA GLN A 59 -7.47 1.92 4.29
C GLN A 59 -6.79 2.08 5.65
N ASP A 60 -6.34 3.27 6.03
CA ASP A 60 -5.71 3.53 7.33
C ASP A 60 -6.69 3.40 8.48
N TYR A 61 -7.91 3.92 8.32
CA TYR A 61 -8.96 3.73 9.32
C TYR A 61 -9.23 2.25 9.59
N GLN A 62 -9.19 1.40 8.58
CA GLN A 62 -9.42 -0.05 8.73
C GLN A 62 -8.15 -0.82 9.15
N ALA A 63 -7.00 -0.49 8.56
CA ALA A 63 -5.72 -1.18 8.74
C ALA A 63 -5.03 -0.75 10.02
N LEU A 64 -5.03 0.53 10.39
CA LEU A 64 -4.44 1.01 11.64
C LEU A 64 -5.47 1.11 12.76
N SER A 65 -6.75 0.86 12.46
CA SER A 65 -7.84 0.91 13.44
C SER A 65 -7.91 2.26 14.17
N LEU A 66 -7.63 3.36 13.47
CA LEU A 66 -7.56 4.71 14.03
C LEU A 66 -8.83 5.14 14.77
N ARG A 67 -9.99 4.58 14.42
CA ARG A 67 -11.25 4.81 15.16
C ARG A 67 -11.23 4.30 16.60
N LYS A 68 -10.41 3.28 16.90
CA LYS A 68 -10.27 2.72 18.26
C LYS A 68 -9.37 3.58 19.14
N TYR A 69 -8.43 4.31 18.54
CA TYR A 69 -7.48 5.14 19.27
C TYR A 69 -7.99 6.57 19.31
N ARG A 70 -8.48 7.01 20.47
CA ARG A 70 -8.88 8.38 20.72
C ARG A 70 -8.17 8.89 21.96
N LYS A 71 -7.48 10.02 21.85
CA LYS A 71 -6.86 10.71 22.98
C LYS A 71 -7.66 11.97 23.32
N ALA A 72 -7.74 12.28 24.61
CA ALA A 72 -8.54 13.40 25.10
C ALA A 72 -7.86 14.76 24.86
N GLY A 73 -6.52 14.80 24.81
CA GLY A 73 -5.77 16.03 24.56
C GLY A 73 -5.42 16.23 23.09
N LEU A 74 -5.42 17.49 22.65
CA LEU A 74 -5.06 17.89 21.28
C LEU A 74 -3.65 17.40 20.88
N ILE A 75 -2.64 17.63 21.74
CA ILE A 75 -1.26 17.21 21.48
C ILE A 75 -1.16 15.68 21.37
N ALA A 76 -1.83 14.95 22.26
CA ALA A 76 -1.84 13.49 22.21
C ALA A 76 -2.53 12.97 20.94
N GLN A 77 -3.54 13.67 20.44
CA GLN A 77 -4.19 13.35 19.17
C GLN A 77 -3.29 13.68 17.97
N GLN A 78 -2.52 14.77 18.02
CA GLN A 78 -1.53 15.09 16.99
C GLN A 78 -0.41 14.04 16.91
N VAL A 79 0.15 13.63 18.06
CA VAL A 79 1.15 12.56 18.10
C VAL A 79 0.58 11.25 17.56
N LEU A 80 -0.67 10.92 17.89
CA LEU A 80 -1.33 9.73 17.34
C LEU A 80 -1.46 9.78 15.81
N LEU A 81 -1.77 10.95 15.24
CA LEU A 81 -1.82 11.13 13.78
C LEU A 81 -0.44 10.96 13.14
N LEU A 82 0.61 11.53 13.71
CA LEU A 82 1.98 11.37 13.21
C LEU A 82 2.46 9.92 13.26
N LEU A 83 2.16 9.21 14.35
CA LEU A 83 2.47 7.78 14.47
C LEU A 83 1.67 6.94 13.48
N ALA A 84 0.43 7.32 13.19
CA ALA A 84 -0.39 6.65 12.17
C ALA A 84 0.20 6.85 10.77
N GLU A 85 0.64 8.05 10.43
CA GLU A 85 1.30 8.34 9.15
C GLU A 85 2.63 7.58 9.01
N LEU A 86 3.44 7.52 10.07
CA LEU A 86 4.66 6.70 10.09
C LEU A 86 4.34 5.22 9.87
N ALA A 87 3.32 4.69 10.55
CA ALA A 87 2.90 3.30 10.40
C ALA A 87 2.38 3.01 8.98
N HIS A 88 1.64 3.94 8.38
CA HIS A 88 1.21 3.86 6.98
C HIS A 88 2.41 3.77 6.04
N ASN A 89 3.34 4.70 6.15
CA ASN A 89 4.56 4.75 5.32
C ASN A 89 5.37 3.47 5.48
N LEU A 90 5.58 3.01 6.71
CA LEU A 90 6.28 1.76 6.98
C LEU A 90 5.59 0.55 6.31
N MET A 91 4.26 0.46 6.36
CA MET A 91 3.54 -0.63 5.70
C MET A 91 3.69 -0.57 4.16
N ILE A 92 3.66 0.61 3.56
CA ILE A 92 3.90 0.78 2.12
C ILE A 92 5.33 0.33 1.78
N TRP A 93 6.33 0.84 2.49
CA TRP A 93 7.73 0.46 2.26
C TRP A 93 7.95 -1.03 2.42
N MET A 94 7.37 -1.66 3.45
CA MET A 94 7.45 -3.11 3.62
C MET A 94 6.84 -3.86 2.43
N LYS A 95 5.69 -3.41 1.91
CA LYS A 95 5.08 -4.01 0.72
C LYS A 95 6.01 -3.90 -0.49
N ASP A 96 6.60 -2.73 -0.70
CA ASP A 96 7.50 -2.48 -1.83
C ASP A 96 8.78 -3.31 -1.70
N TRP A 97 9.37 -3.41 -0.51
CA TRP A 97 10.51 -4.29 -0.25
C TRP A 97 10.20 -5.76 -0.55
N PHE A 98 9.01 -6.24 -0.18
CA PHE A 98 8.59 -7.60 -0.52
C PHE A 98 8.41 -7.81 -2.03
N ILE A 99 7.84 -6.82 -2.74
CA ILE A 99 7.68 -6.88 -4.19
C ILE A 99 9.05 -6.91 -4.87
N GLU A 100 9.93 -5.98 -4.50
CA GLU A 100 11.29 -5.88 -5.04
C GLU A 100 12.06 -7.17 -4.82
N ALA A 101 12.07 -7.70 -3.60
CA ALA A 101 12.79 -8.94 -3.28
C ALA A 101 12.30 -10.15 -4.08
N VAL A 102 11.00 -10.24 -4.37
CA VAL A 102 10.42 -11.32 -5.15
C VAL A 102 10.66 -11.14 -6.66
N GLU A 103 10.70 -9.89 -7.14
CA GLU A 103 10.98 -9.53 -8.54
C GLU A 103 12.45 -9.65 -8.93
N THR A 104 13.38 -9.67 -7.96
CA THR A 104 14.81 -9.95 -8.18
C THR A 104 15.16 -11.40 -7.84
N PRO A 105 14.79 -12.41 -8.65
CA PRO A 105 15.09 -13.81 -8.34
C PRO A 105 16.60 -14.05 -8.40
N LYS A 106 17.17 -14.57 -7.31
CA LYS A 106 18.58 -15.01 -7.26
C LYS A 106 18.79 -16.43 -7.80
N ASP A 107 17.72 -17.22 -7.92
CA ASP A 107 17.77 -18.63 -8.32
C ASP A 107 16.86 -18.92 -9.53
N ALA A 108 17.45 -19.36 -10.65
CA ALA A 108 16.84 -19.48 -11.98
C ALA A 108 16.06 -20.80 -12.23
N SER A 109 15.28 -21.28 -11.26
CA SER A 109 14.41 -22.45 -11.49
C SER A 109 13.00 -22.03 -11.89
N GLU A 110 12.45 -22.62 -12.96
CA GLU A 110 11.11 -22.34 -13.52
C GLU A 110 9.97 -22.52 -12.49
N LYS A 111 10.13 -23.42 -11.53
CA LYS A 111 9.17 -23.62 -10.43
C LYS A 111 9.22 -22.47 -9.42
N THR A 112 10.41 -21.94 -9.15
CA THR A 112 10.64 -20.79 -8.27
C THR A 112 10.08 -19.53 -8.91
N GLU A 113 10.34 -19.31 -10.20
CA GLU A 113 9.84 -18.16 -10.96
C GLU A 113 8.31 -18.08 -10.96
N ASN A 114 7.61 -19.20 -11.18
CA ASN A 114 6.16 -19.25 -11.11
C ASN A 114 5.59 -18.95 -9.72
N ALA A 115 6.28 -19.40 -8.65
CA ALA A 115 5.89 -19.09 -7.28
C ALA A 115 6.10 -17.61 -6.93
N HIS A 116 7.21 -17.03 -7.41
CA HIS A 116 7.53 -15.61 -7.27
C HIS A 116 6.49 -14.74 -7.97
N ARG A 117 6.17 -15.02 -9.24
CA ARG A 117 5.13 -14.29 -9.99
C ARG A 117 3.79 -14.25 -9.24
N LYS A 118 3.32 -15.41 -8.77
CA LYS A 118 2.07 -15.50 -7.99
C LYS A 118 2.13 -14.71 -6.67
N ALA A 119 3.28 -14.72 -6.00
CA ALA A 119 3.48 -13.93 -4.79
C ALA A 119 3.47 -12.42 -5.08
N THR A 120 4.08 -11.97 -6.18
CA THR A 120 4.07 -10.58 -6.63
C THR A 120 2.66 -10.10 -6.99
N GLU A 121 1.91 -10.87 -7.78
CA GLU A 121 0.51 -10.54 -8.13
C GLU A 121 -0.36 -10.43 -6.87
N MET A 122 -0.17 -11.36 -5.93
CA MET A 122 -0.84 -11.32 -4.64
C MET A 122 -0.46 -10.06 -3.87
N LEU A 123 0.83 -9.73 -3.71
CA LEU A 123 1.27 -8.52 -3.00
C LEU A 123 0.69 -7.25 -3.64
N LYS A 124 0.77 -7.12 -4.96
CA LYS A 124 0.24 -5.97 -5.71
C LYS A 124 -1.25 -5.78 -5.51
N SER A 125 -2.03 -6.87 -5.58
CA SER A 125 -3.50 -6.83 -5.43
C SER A 125 -4.01 -6.53 -4.01
N ARG A 126 -3.18 -6.67 -2.98
CA ARG A 126 -3.59 -6.51 -1.58
C ARG A 126 -3.42 -5.06 -1.11
N GLY A 127 -4.50 -4.49 -0.55
CA GLY A 127 -4.46 -3.22 0.18
C GLY A 127 -3.95 -3.38 1.63
N LEU A 128 -3.70 -2.25 2.31
CA LEU A 128 -3.01 -2.20 3.61
C LEU A 128 -3.67 -3.06 4.71
N LYS A 129 -4.99 -3.13 4.74
CA LYS A 129 -5.72 -3.96 5.72
C LYS A 129 -5.36 -5.44 5.60
N ARG A 130 -5.28 -5.94 4.36
CA ARG A 130 -4.90 -7.32 4.09
C ARG A 130 -3.40 -7.51 4.31
N LEU A 131 -2.57 -6.55 3.94
CA LEU A 131 -1.14 -6.60 4.24
C LEU A 131 -0.87 -6.74 5.76
N ARG A 132 -1.50 -5.91 6.60
CA ARG A 132 -1.39 -6.05 8.06
C ARG A 132 -1.82 -7.44 8.53
N ARG A 133 -3.00 -7.90 8.10
CA ARG A 133 -3.57 -9.18 8.55
C ARG A 133 -2.75 -10.38 8.05
N ASP A 134 -2.27 -10.31 6.81
CA ASP A 134 -1.74 -11.46 6.09
C ASP A 134 -0.21 -11.54 6.12
N PHE A 135 0.49 -10.43 6.44
CA PHE A 135 1.95 -10.39 6.55
C PHE A 135 2.46 -9.94 7.92
N LEU A 136 1.83 -8.95 8.55
CA LEU A 136 2.34 -8.39 9.81
C LEU A 136 1.75 -9.07 11.06
N ALA A 137 0.64 -9.78 10.91
CA ALA A 137 -0.03 -10.51 11.99
C ALA A 137 0.01 -12.03 11.74
N LEU A 138 1.13 -12.51 11.20
CA LEU A 138 1.33 -13.94 10.92
C LEU A 138 1.52 -14.72 12.22
N PRO A 139 0.76 -15.82 12.43
CA PRO A 139 1.01 -16.71 13.55
C PRO A 139 2.35 -17.43 13.34
N GLY A 140 3.23 -17.33 14.34
CA GLY A 140 4.58 -17.87 14.25
C GLY A 140 5.43 -17.53 15.46
N LYS A 141 6.72 -17.85 15.37
CA LYS A 141 7.73 -17.59 16.39
C LYS A 141 8.93 -16.90 15.75
N VAL A 142 9.51 -15.96 16.46
CA VAL A 142 10.80 -15.35 16.09
C VAL A 142 11.90 -16.12 16.81
N CYS A 143 12.93 -16.53 16.08
CA CYS A 143 14.08 -17.25 16.60
C CYS A 143 15.23 -16.27 16.84
N PHE A 144 15.80 -16.32 18.05
CA PHE A 144 16.93 -15.50 18.44
C PHE A 144 18.17 -16.35 18.70
N GLU A 145 19.33 -15.81 18.36
CA GLU A 145 20.65 -16.31 18.77
C GLU A 145 21.02 -15.54 20.04
N GLY A 146 20.94 -16.24 21.17
CA GLY A 146 20.98 -15.60 22.48
C GLY A 146 19.86 -14.57 22.65
N ASN A 147 20.19 -13.42 23.25
CA ASN A 147 19.24 -12.31 23.50
C ASN A 147 19.40 -11.11 22.54
N GLN A 148 20.23 -11.21 21.50
CA GLN A 148 20.67 -10.02 20.76
C GLN A 148 20.37 -10.06 19.26
N LYS A 149 20.38 -11.23 18.60
CA LYS A 149 20.25 -11.31 17.14
C LYS A 149 19.04 -12.15 16.75
N VAL A 150 18.21 -11.63 15.85
CA VAL A 150 17.17 -12.42 15.19
C VAL A 150 17.82 -13.26 14.10
N VAL A 151 17.66 -14.58 14.18
CA VAL A 151 18.25 -15.54 13.23
C VAL A 151 17.22 -16.04 12.22
N GLY A 152 15.94 -15.85 12.51
CA GLY A 152 14.90 -16.32 11.62
C GLY A 152 13.51 -16.27 12.22
N ILE A 153 12.56 -16.72 11.40
CA ILE A 153 11.15 -16.82 11.76
C ILE A 153 10.62 -18.21 11.43
N ARG A 154 9.76 -18.72 12.31
CA ARG A 154 8.96 -19.93 12.10
C ARG A 154 7.51 -19.53 11.90
N ILE A 155 6.95 -19.86 10.74
CA ILE A 155 5.58 -19.50 10.39
C ILE A 155 4.68 -20.74 10.50
N ASN A 156 3.45 -20.56 10.97
CA ASN A 156 2.48 -21.66 11.08
C ASN A 156 2.16 -22.24 9.68
N PRO A 157 2.35 -23.56 9.45
CA PRO A 157 2.09 -24.21 8.17
C PRO A 157 0.60 -24.22 7.77
N LEU A 158 -0.33 -24.13 8.73
CA LEU A 158 -1.77 -24.14 8.46
C LEU A 158 -2.32 -22.79 7.97
N TYR A 159 -1.46 -21.79 7.78
CA TYR A 159 -1.89 -20.48 7.32
C TYR A 159 -2.35 -20.54 5.84
N PRO A 160 -3.57 -20.06 5.48
CA PRO A 160 -4.16 -20.27 4.15
C PRO A 160 -3.35 -19.75 2.95
N MET A 161 -2.36 -18.89 3.17
CA MET A 161 -1.52 -18.29 2.12
C MET A 161 -0.02 -18.50 2.38
N ILE A 162 0.32 -19.56 3.12
CA ILE A 162 1.67 -19.82 3.60
C ILE A 162 2.69 -19.94 2.48
N THR A 163 2.30 -20.46 1.31
CA THR A 163 3.19 -20.63 0.16
C THR A 163 3.69 -19.28 -0.35
N HIS A 164 2.78 -18.34 -0.62
CA HIS A 164 3.12 -17.00 -1.10
C HIS A 164 3.87 -16.18 -0.05
N VAL A 165 3.40 -16.23 1.20
CA VAL A 165 4.01 -15.52 2.32
C VAL A 165 5.41 -16.05 2.59
N SER A 166 5.60 -17.37 2.63
CA SER A 166 6.92 -17.98 2.86
C SER A 166 7.88 -17.66 1.73
N THR A 167 7.45 -17.69 0.48
CA THR A 167 8.28 -17.27 -0.67
C THR A 167 8.71 -15.81 -0.55
N ALA A 168 7.78 -14.90 -0.25
CA ALA A 168 8.10 -13.48 -0.08
C ALA A 168 9.05 -13.23 1.11
N CYS A 169 8.81 -13.89 2.25
CA CYS A 169 9.70 -13.81 3.41
C CYS A 169 11.09 -14.37 3.10
N LYS A 170 11.19 -15.51 2.43
CA LYS A 170 12.49 -16.10 2.04
C LYS A 170 13.26 -15.14 1.13
N ALA A 171 12.60 -14.59 0.11
CA ALA A 171 13.22 -13.65 -0.81
C ALA A 171 13.75 -12.40 -0.08
N LEU A 172 12.94 -11.80 0.79
CA LEU A 172 13.34 -10.58 1.52
C LEU A 172 14.41 -10.84 2.60
N PHE A 173 14.38 -11.99 3.26
CA PHE A 173 15.26 -12.27 4.40
C PHE A 173 16.55 -12.98 4.04
N GLN A 174 16.66 -13.54 2.83
CA GLN A 174 17.88 -14.14 2.31
C GLN A 174 19.05 -13.13 2.27
N GLN A 175 18.78 -11.86 2.00
CA GLN A 175 19.80 -10.78 2.03
C GLN A 175 20.31 -10.44 3.45
N TYR A 176 19.61 -10.88 4.51
CA TYR A 176 19.97 -10.61 5.90
C TYR A 176 20.42 -11.88 6.65
N GLU A 177 20.71 -12.97 5.93
CA GLU A 177 21.10 -14.27 6.52
C GLU A 177 20.08 -14.83 7.53
N MET A 178 18.81 -14.43 7.41
CA MET A 178 17.75 -14.90 8.30
C MET A 178 17.00 -16.08 7.68
N LEU A 179 16.78 -17.12 8.48
CA LEU A 179 16.09 -18.34 8.07
C LEU A 179 14.57 -18.20 8.18
N VAL A 180 13.86 -18.66 7.15
CA VAL A 180 12.39 -18.73 7.15
C VAL A 180 11.98 -20.19 7.10
N LEU A 181 11.45 -20.68 8.22
CA LEU A 181 11.05 -22.07 8.41
C LEU A 181 9.53 -22.15 8.63
N LEU A 182 8.97 -23.33 8.34
CA LEU A 182 7.60 -23.66 8.75
C LEU A 182 7.67 -24.36 10.11
N ASP A 183 6.76 -24.05 11.03
CA ASP A 183 6.69 -24.76 12.32
C ASP A 183 6.28 -26.22 12.09
N LYS A 184 6.64 -27.10 13.02
CA LYS A 184 6.19 -28.49 12.99
C LYS A 184 4.69 -28.51 13.34
N THR A 185 3.89 -29.15 12.50
CA THR A 185 2.45 -29.40 12.74
C THR A 185 2.22 -30.21 14.00
#